data_AF-A0A269PTI4-F1
#
_entry.id   AF-A0A269PTI4-F1
#
_cell.length_a   1.000
_cell.length_b   1.000
_cell.length_c   1.000
_cell.angle_alpha   90.00
_cell.angle_beta   90.00
_cell.angle_gamma   90.00
#
_symmetry.space_group_name_H-M   'P 1'
#
loop_
_entity.id
_entity.type
_entity.pdbx_description
1 polymer ?
#
loop_
_entity_poly.entity_id
_entity_poly.type
_entity_poly.pdbx_seq_one_letter_code
_entity_poly.pdbx_strand_id
1 'polypeptide(L)'
;MNGLTLWTAQALAIDFIVIIALFVSLKLIKGWVSNLHANDEITKRDNFAFGLSFAAGLAGLAIVLTGITNGNFADTLLEEAMQMAGYGLVGIALIKLGHFFQDKVALRKVDLHDEIVKGNVTAALIEFGHIVTVAILIRSALIWVLTEGWHGLPIVIAAFFIGNIIMLLVSQYRVQLFKRTNKNGDCLQQAIKDNNLAVGVRYAGFLIGSGLAITAATGIAPYNAENINMSLIYWAAAAVFSLVMFIILHLITIKIILSGTNISDEVNRQKNVGVAAISATTSFAIGLTMATLLGN
;
A
#
# COMPACT_ATOMS: atom_id res chain seq x y z
N MET A 1 4.31 -29.42 11.91
CA MET A 1 3.54 -29.53 10.64
C MET A 1 2.65 -30.77 10.75
N ASN A 2 1.45 -30.61 11.28
CA ASN A 2 0.42 -31.64 11.14
C ASN A 2 -0.07 -31.57 9.69
N GLY A 3 -0.17 -32.72 9.00
CA GLY A 3 -0.54 -32.77 7.59
C GLY A 3 -1.91 -32.17 7.29
N LEU A 4 -2.24 -32.02 6.00
CA LEU A 4 -3.58 -31.66 5.56
C LEU A 4 -4.60 -32.63 6.19
N THR A 5 -5.47 -32.13 7.06
CA THR A 5 -6.62 -32.88 7.55
C THR A 5 -7.79 -32.62 6.61
N LEU A 6 -8.82 -33.47 6.65
CA LEU A 6 -10.05 -33.22 5.89
C LEU A 6 -10.64 -31.84 6.24
N TRP A 7 -10.60 -31.48 7.52
CA TRP A 7 -11.03 -30.18 8.02
C TRP A 7 -10.25 -29.02 7.38
N THR A 8 -8.91 -29.03 7.49
CA THR A 8 -8.10 -27.92 6.94
C THR A 8 -8.18 -27.84 5.41
N ALA A 9 -8.39 -28.97 4.73
CA ALA A 9 -8.65 -28.99 3.30
C ALA A 9 -9.97 -28.30 2.93
N GLN A 10 -11.04 -28.55 3.70
CA GLN A 10 -12.35 -27.94 3.49
C GLN A 10 -12.34 -26.43 3.76
N ALA A 11 -11.69 -26.01 4.85
CA ALA A 11 -11.54 -24.59 5.19
C ALA A 11 -10.77 -23.83 4.09
N LEU A 12 -9.60 -24.36 3.66
CA LEU A 12 -8.83 -23.78 2.56
C LEU A 12 -9.64 -23.69 1.26
N ALA A 13 -10.42 -24.71 0.91
CA ALA A 13 -11.25 -24.69 -0.29
C ALA A 13 -12.29 -23.56 -0.24
N ILE A 14 -12.93 -23.35 0.91
CA ILE A 14 -13.86 -22.25 1.13
C ILE A 14 -13.16 -20.91 1.03
N ASP A 15 -11.98 -20.74 1.63
CA ASP A 15 -11.20 -19.51 1.52
C ASP A 15 -10.87 -19.17 0.07
N PHE A 16 -10.40 -20.15 -0.71
CA PHE A 16 -10.14 -19.92 -2.13
C PHE A 16 -11.39 -19.51 -2.91
N ILE A 17 -12.54 -20.13 -2.63
CA ILE A 17 -13.81 -19.76 -3.27
C ILE A 17 -14.17 -18.30 -2.94
N VAL A 18 -14.07 -17.91 -1.67
CA VAL A 18 -14.38 -16.55 -1.22
C VAL A 18 -13.38 -15.54 -1.78
N ILE A 19 -12.08 -15.85 -1.77
CA ILE A 19 -11.01 -15.02 -2.34
C ILE A 19 -11.27 -14.74 -3.83
N ILE A 20 -11.59 -15.78 -4.61
CA ILE A 20 -11.92 -15.62 -6.03
C ILE A 20 -13.18 -14.77 -6.21
N ALA A 21 -14.22 -14.98 -5.39
CA ALA A 21 -15.42 -14.15 -5.42
C ALA A 21 -15.11 -12.68 -5.11
N LEU A 22 -14.24 -12.38 -4.15
CA LEU A 22 -13.80 -11.03 -3.82
C LEU A 22 -13.03 -10.38 -4.98
N PHE A 23 -12.11 -11.11 -5.64
CA PHE A 23 -11.43 -10.59 -6.84
C PHE A 23 -12.40 -10.28 -7.98
N VAL A 24 -13.37 -11.17 -8.24
CA VAL A 24 -14.41 -10.94 -9.25
C VAL A 24 -15.28 -9.74 -8.88
N SER A 25 -15.57 -9.54 -7.59
CA SER A 25 -16.37 -8.39 -7.12
C SER A 25 -15.72 -7.04 -7.44
N LEU A 26 -14.37 -6.94 -7.44
CA LEU A 26 -13.68 -5.70 -7.79
C LEU A 26 -13.94 -5.26 -9.23
N LYS A 27 -14.10 -6.22 -10.16
CA LYS A 27 -14.50 -5.93 -11.55
C LYS A 27 -15.88 -5.26 -11.59
N LEU A 28 -16.82 -5.75 -10.78
CA LEU A 28 -18.18 -5.23 -10.70
C LEU A 28 -18.21 -3.83 -10.06
N ILE A 29 -17.46 -3.64 -8.97
CA ILE A 29 -17.39 -2.36 -8.25
C ILE A 29 -16.77 -1.27 -9.13
N LYS A 30 -15.67 -1.55 -9.84
CA LYS A 30 -15.04 -0.55 -10.71
C LYS A 30 -15.92 -0.18 -11.90
N GLY A 31 -16.63 -1.14 -12.50
CA GLY A 31 -17.61 -0.83 -13.56
C GLY A 31 -18.78 0.05 -13.09
N TRP A 32 -19.09 0.07 -11.79
CA TRP A 32 -20.17 0.87 -11.21
C TRP A 32 -19.71 2.26 -10.75
N VAL A 33 -18.48 2.38 -10.22
CA VAL A 33 -17.95 3.63 -9.65
C VAL A 33 -17.42 4.61 -10.71
N SER A 34 -16.94 4.13 -11.86
CA SER A 34 -16.36 5.02 -12.88
C SER A 34 -17.39 5.66 -13.81
N ASN A 35 -18.69 5.29 -13.76
CA ASN A 35 -19.72 5.70 -14.74
C ASN A 35 -19.30 5.47 -16.22
N LEU A 36 -18.27 4.64 -16.40
CA LEU A 36 -17.57 4.31 -17.62
C LEU A 36 -17.52 2.79 -17.62
N HIS A 37 -18.08 2.16 -18.64
CA HIS A 37 -18.01 0.70 -18.74
C HIS A 37 -16.52 0.30 -18.75
N ALA A 38 -16.04 -0.34 -17.68
CA ALA A 38 -14.64 -0.73 -17.54
C ALA A 38 -14.12 -1.54 -18.75
N ASN A 39 -15.01 -2.27 -19.43
CA ASN A 39 -14.70 -2.94 -20.70
C ASN A 39 -14.46 -1.95 -21.85
N ASP A 40 -15.25 -0.88 -22.01
CA ASP A 40 -15.07 0.08 -23.10
C ASP A 40 -13.77 0.90 -22.94
N GLU A 41 -13.35 1.20 -21.71
CA GLU A 41 -12.10 1.95 -21.48
C GLU A 41 -10.84 1.09 -21.65
N ILE A 42 -10.85 -0.15 -21.16
CA ILE A 42 -9.70 -1.07 -21.25
C ILE A 42 -9.56 -1.66 -22.66
N THR A 43 -10.66 -2.02 -23.33
CA THR A 43 -10.61 -2.74 -24.62
C THR A 43 -10.98 -1.91 -25.85
N LYS A 44 -11.54 -0.70 -25.69
CA LYS A 44 -11.83 0.20 -26.84
C LYS A 44 -11.07 1.53 -26.83
N ARG A 45 -10.49 1.96 -25.69
CA ARG A 45 -9.71 3.22 -25.59
C ARG A 45 -8.22 3.05 -25.31
N ASP A 46 -7.72 1.81 -25.14
CA ASP A 46 -6.31 1.51 -24.84
C ASP A 46 -5.72 2.34 -23.68
N ASN A 47 -6.53 2.65 -22.66
CA ASN A 47 -6.06 3.45 -21.53
C ASN A 47 -5.20 2.59 -20.57
N PHE A 48 -3.89 2.54 -20.84
CA PHE A 48 -2.91 1.85 -19.99
C PHE A 48 -2.92 2.32 -18.54
N ALA A 49 -3.16 3.63 -18.30
CA ALA A 49 -3.23 4.18 -16.95
C ALA A 49 -4.40 3.58 -16.15
N PHE A 50 -5.57 3.45 -16.78
CA PHE A 50 -6.71 2.78 -16.16
C PHE A 50 -6.44 1.30 -15.88
N GLY A 51 -5.78 0.60 -16.81
CA GLY A 51 -5.35 -0.80 -16.61
C GLY A 51 -4.43 -0.96 -15.39
N LEU A 52 -3.45 -0.06 -15.23
CA LEU A 52 -2.53 -0.06 -14.09
C LEU A 52 -3.26 0.25 -12.76
N SER A 53 -4.19 1.20 -12.76
CA SER A 53 -5.10 1.46 -11.63
C SER A 53 -5.92 0.23 -11.24
N PHE A 54 -6.43 -0.52 -12.22
CA PHE A 54 -7.16 -1.76 -11.97
C PHE A 54 -6.27 -2.83 -11.33
N ALA A 55 -5.06 -3.01 -11.88
CA ALA A 55 -4.06 -3.92 -11.33
C ALA A 55 -3.67 -3.55 -9.88
N ALA A 56 -3.59 -2.25 -9.56
CA ALA A 56 -3.35 -1.80 -8.19
C ALA A 56 -4.41 -2.29 -7.21
N GLY A 57 -5.69 -2.22 -7.58
CA GLY A 57 -6.80 -2.70 -6.75
C GLY A 57 -6.72 -4.21 -6.50
N LEU A 58 -6.39 -4.99 -7.54
CA LEU A 58 -6.16 -6.44 -7.41
C LEU A 58 -4.97 -6.73 -6.49
N ALA A 59 -3.83 -6.07 -6.70
CA ALA A 59 -2.63 -6.25 -5.88
C ALA A 59 -2.90 -5.87 -4.41
N GLY A 60 -3.61 -4.76 -4.18
CA GLY A 60 -3.99 -4.32 -2.84
C GLY A 60 -4.87 -5.34 -2.13
N LEU A 61 -5.90 -5.85 -2.79
CA LEU A 61 -6.76 -6.90 -2.20
C LEU A 61 -5.95 -8.17 -1.90
N ALA A 62 -5.10 -8.62 -2.84
CA ALA A 62 -4.25 -9.79 -2.62
C ALA A 62 -3.38 -9.64 -1.37
N ILE A 63 -2.74 -8.47 -1.18
CA ILE A 63 -1.92 -8.18 0.00
C ILE A 63 -2.75 -8.23 1.28
N VAL A 64 -3.94 -7.60 1.31
CA VAL A 64 -4.81 -7.63 2.49
C VAL A 64 -5.23 -9.05 2.84
N LEU A 65 -5.61 -9.85 1.84
CA LEU A 65 -6.03 -11.24 2.05
C LEU A 65 -4.93 -12.08 2.72
N THR A 66 -3.65 -11.86 2.40
CA THR A 66 -2.56 -12.57 3.10
C THR A 66 -2.46 -12.24 4.60
N GLY A 67 -3.01 -11.11 5.05
CA GLY A 67 -3.14 -10.80 6.47
C GLY A 67 -4.33 -11.50 7.11
N ILE A 68 -5.44 -11.64 6.37
CA ILE A 68 -6.66 -12.33 6.82
C ILE A 68 -6.39 -13.83 6.97
N THR A 69 -5.73 -14.45 5.98
CA THR A 69 -5.41 -15.89 5.97
C THR A 69 -4.29 -16.29 6.95
N ASN A 70 -3.72 -15.33 7.70
CA ASN A 70 -2.70 -15.63 8.71
C ASN A 70 -3.31 -16.01 10.07
N GLY A 71 -4.63 -15.85 10.24
CA GLY A 71 -5.36 -16.26 11.43
C GLY A 71 -5.59 -17.77 11.51
N ASN A 72 -6.08 -18.23 12.65
CA ASN A 72 -6.56 -19.61 12.81
C ASN A 72 -7.87 -19.80 12.04
N PHE A 73 -8.09 -21.02 11.53
CA PHE A 73 -9.41 -21.39 11.00
C PHE A 73 -10.47 -21.30 12.11
N ALA A 74 -11.65 -20.82 11.75
CA ALA A 74 -12.82 -20.82 12.61
C ALA A 74 -13.28 -22.25 12.97
N ASP A 75 -14.18 -22.37 13.95
CA ASP A 75 -14.68 -23.68 14.39
C ASP A 75 -15.66 -24.33 13.39
N THR A 76 -16.26 -23.54 12.50
CA THR A 76 -17.23 -24.00 11.51
C THR A 76 -16.95 -23.44 10.12
N LEU A 77 -17.29 -24.20 9.08
CA LEU A 77 -17.10 -23.78 7.68
C LEU A 77 -17.92 -22.53 7.31
N LEU A 78 -19.10 -22.38 7.91
CA LEU A 78 -19.93 -21.19 7.71
C LEU A 78 -19.27 -19.96 8.33
N GLU A 79 -18.73 -20.10 9.54
CA GLU A 79 -18.03 -19.00 10.20
C GLU A 79 -16.74 -18.62 9.47
N GLU A 80 -15.96 -19.60 8.99
CA GLU A 80 -14.79 -19.36 8.14
C GLU A 80 -15.17 -18.53 6.90
N ALA A 81 -16.20 -18.96 6.17
CA ALA A 81 -16.69 -18.24 5.00
C ALA A 81 -17.15 -16.80 5.34
N MET A 82 -17.87 -16.63 6.46
CA MET A 82 -18.36 -15.32 6.91
C MET A 82 -17.23 -14.39 7.34
N GLN A 83 -16.23 -14.90 8.07
CA GLN A 83 -15.06 -14.14 8.48
C GLN A 83 -14.23 -13.76 7.25
N MET A 84 -13.85 -14.71 6.39
CA MET A 84 -13.09 -14.43 5.17
C MET A 84 -13.78 -13.40 4.27
N ALA A 85 -15.10 -13.56 4.03
CA ALA A 85 -15.85 -12.61 3.23
C ALA A 85 -15.98 -11.24 3.92
N GLY A 86 -16.25 -11.23 5.22
CA GLY A 86 -16.41 -10.03 6.03
C GLY A 86 -15.15 -9.18 6.09
N TYR A 87 -14.03 -9.77 6.49
CA TYR A 87 -12.73 -9.10 6.52
C TYR A 87 -12.28 -8.69 5.11
N GLY A 88 -12.55 -9.51 4.08
CA GLY A 88 -12.27 -9.15 2.70
C GLY A 88 -13.01 -7.89 2.25
N LEU A 89 -14.32 -7.80 2.53
CA LEU A 89 -15.15 -6.62 2.21
C LEU A 89 -14.71 -5.38 3.00
N VAL A 90 -14.40 -5.53 4.30
CA VAL A 90 -13.86 -4.42 5.10
C VAL A 90 -12.50 -3.99 4.58
N GLY A 91 -11.63 -4.93 4.19
CA GLY A 91 -10.36 -4.66 3.54
C GLY A 91 -10.51 -3.82 2.28
N ILE A 92 -11.45 -4.17 1.39
CA ILE A 92 -11.77 -3.38 0.19
C ILE A 92 -12.21 -1.95 0.56
N ALA A 93 -13.08 -1.82 1.57
CA ALA A 93 -13.55 -0.52 2.05
C ALA A 93 -12.40 0.33 2.62
N LEU A 94 -11.52 -0.26 3.42
CA LEU A 94 -10.35 0.40 4.00
C LEU A 94 -9.33 0.80 2.92
N ILE A 95 -9.09 -0.03 1.91
CA ILE A 95 -8.24 0.33 0.76
C ILE A 95 -8.79 1.59 0.07
N LYS A 96 -10.10 1.62 -0.23
CA LYS A 96 -10.74 2.77 -0.88
C LYS A 96 -10.63 4.02 -0.02
N LEU A 97 -10.87 3.90 1.29
CA LEU A 97 -10.80 5.01 2.23
C LEU A 97 -9.37 5.55 2.38
N GLY A 98 -8.39 4.67 2.58
CA GLY A 98 -6.98 5.07 2.74
C GLY A 98 -6.42 5.68 1.46
N HIS A 99 -6.78 5.13 0.30
CA HIS A 99 -6.45 5.70 -1.00
C HIS A 99 -6.97 7.14 -1.14
N PHE A 100 -8.24 7.38 -0.80
CA PHE A 100 -8.84 8.70 -0.86
C PHE A 100 -8.07 9.73 0.00
N PHE A 101 -7.66 9.36 1.21
CA PHE A 101 -6.86 10.24 2.07
C PHE A 101 -5.47 10.54 1.49
N GLN A 102 -4.78 9.53 0.96
CA GLN A 102 -3.45 9.72 0.35
C GLN A 102 -3.51 10.60 -0.90
N ASP A 103 -4.49 10.37 -1.77
CA ASP A 103 -4.64 11.14 -3.01
C ASP A 103 -5.00 12.61 -2.70
N LYS A 104 -6.15 12.86 -2.07
CA LYS A 104 -6.68 14.22 -1.90
C LYS A 104 -5.89 15.08 -0.93
N VAL A 105 -5.38 14.49 0.16
CA VAL A 105 -4.73 15.29 1.20
C VAL A 105 -3.25 15.51 0.89
N ALA A 106 -2.56 14.51 0.32
CA ALA A 106 -1.14 14.64 -0.02
C ALA A 106 -0.90 15.46 -1.29
N LEU A 107 -1.73 15.27 -2.33
CA LEU A 107 -1.49 15.80 -3.66
C LEU A 107 -2.48 16.91 -4.06
N ARG A 108 -2.71 17.89 -3.19
CA ARG A 108 -3.74 18.95 -3.33
C ARG A 108 -3.81 19.74 -4.66
N LYS A 109 -2.80 19.65 -5.53
CA LYS A 109 -2.72 20.39 -6.81
C LYS A 109 -3.01 19.53 -8.04
N VAL A 110 -3.18 18.22 -7.88
CA VAL A 110 -3.47 17.27 -8.95
C VAL A 110 -4.53 16.30 -8.47
N ASP A 111 -5.48 15.98 -9.33
CA ASP A 111 -6.43 14.91 -9.10
C ASP A 111 -5.92 13.68 -9.86
N LEU A 112 -5.53 12.61 -9.14
CA LEU A 112 -4.97 11.44 -9.81
C LEU A 112 -6.03 10.73 -10.66
N HIS A 113 -7.30 10.73 -10.25
CA HIS A 113 -8.37 10.09 -11.00
C HIS A 113 -8.58 10.79 -12.35
N ASP A 114 -8.69 12.12 -12.36
CA ASP A 114 -8.84 12.89 -13.60
C ASP A 114 -7.67 12.68 -14.55
N GLU A 115 -6.44 12.59 -14.02
CA GLU A 115 -5.24 12.33 -14.82
C GLU A 115 -5.23 10.90 -15.39
N ILE A 116 -5.68 9.90 -14.62
CA ILE A 116 -5.80 8.51 -15.08
C ILE A 116 -6.84 8.39 -16.20
N VAL A 117 -7.97 9.08 -16.10
CA VAL A 117 -9.00 9.13 -17.17
C VAL A 117 -8.42 9.73 -18.46
N LYS A 118 -7.47 10.68 -18.35
CA LYS A 118 -6.73 11.24 -19.50
C LYS A 118 -5.60 10.35 -20.02
N GLY A 119 -5.35 9.19 -19.41
CA GLY A 119 -4.28 8.27 -19.82
C GLY A 119 -2.90 8.57 -19.22
N ASN A 120 -2.83 9.35 -18.13
CA ASN A 120 -1.58 9.68 -17.46
C ASN A 120 -1.03 8.47 -16.66
N VAL A 121 -0.04 7.80 -17.23
CA VAL A 121 0.59 6.60 -16.62
C VAL A 121 1.34 6.95 -15.33
N THR A 122 1.93 8.15 -15.23
CA THR A 122 2.57 8.61 -13.98
C THR A 122 1.56 8.69 -12.83
N ALA A 123 0.38 9.25 -13.09
CA ALA A 123 -0.68 9.33 -12.09
C ALA A 123 -1.14 7.93 -11.64
N ALA A 124 -1.36 7.01 -12.60
CA ALA A 124 -1.70 5.62 -12.30
C ALA A 124 -0.64 4.89 -11.48
N LEU A 125 0.64 5.14 -11.74
CA LEU A 125 1.73 4.51 -10.99
C LEU A 125 1.83 5.04 -9.56
N ILE A 126 1.55 6.32 -9.35
CA ILE A 126 1.46 6.90 -8.01
C ILE A 126 0.25 6.35 -7.26
N GLU A 127 -0.91 6.26 -7.90
CA GLU A 127 -2.09 5.60 -7.34
C GLU A 127 -1.78 4.14 -6.97
N PHE A 128 -1.06 3.41 -7.85
CA PHE A 128 -0.60 2.05 -7.55
C PHE A 128 0.23 2.00 -6.27
N GLY A 129 1.19 2.92 -6.12
CA GLY A 129 1.97 3.06 -4.89
C GLY A 129 1.10 3.33 -3.65
N HIS A 130 0.14 4.26 -3.74
CA HIS A 130 -0.78 4.56 -2.63
C HIS A 130 -1.61 3.33 -2.22
N ILE A 131 -2.25 2.66 -3.19
CA ILE A 131 -3.11 1.50 -2.92
C ILE A 131 -2.31 0.36 -2.31
N VAL A 132 -1.13 0.02 -2.88
CA VAL A 132 -0.28 -1.05 -2.36
C VAL A 132 0.21 -0.73 -0.95
N THR A 133 0.63 0.50 -0.68
CA THR A 133 1.06 0.89 0.67
C THR A 133 -0.08 0.81 1.68
N VAL A 134 -1.28 1.29 1.34
CA VAL A 134 -2.46 1.17 2.20
C VAL A 134 -2.77 -0.30 2.50
N ALA A 135 -2.71 -1.17 1.50
CA ALA A 135 -2.92 -2.60 1.67
C ALA A 135 -1.87 -3.25 2.58
N ILE A 136 -0.59 -2.87 2.45
CA ILE A 136 0.48 -3.34 3.35
C ILE A 136 0.19 -2.92 4.80
N LEU A 137 -0.28 -1.70 5.03
CA LEU A 137 -0.62 -1.25 6.37
C LEU A 137 -1.80 -2.03 6.97
N ILE A 138 -2.85 -2.28 6.19
CA ILE A 138 -3.99 -3.09 6.63
C ILE A 138 -3.51 -4.51 6.98
N ARG A 139 -2.72 -5.13 6.10
CA ARG A 139 -2.12 -6.45 6.33
C ARG A 139 -1.28 -6.46 7.61
N SER A 140 -0.43 -5.46 7.81
CA SER A 140 0.40 -5.32 9.00
C SER A 140 -0.44 -5.20 10.28
N ALA A 141 -1.51 -4.42 10.25
CA ALA A 141 -2.44 -4.30 11.38
C ALA A 141 -3.17 -5.62 11.68
N LEU A 142 -3.64 -6.33 10.64
CA LEU A 142 -4.29 -7.64 10.80
C LEU A 142 -3.39 -8.68 11.45
N ILE A 143 -2.10 -8.70 11.10
CA ILE A 143 -1.13 -9.64 11.68
C ILE A 143 -0.77 -9.27 13.12
N TRP A 144 -0.69 -7.98 13.44
CA TRP A 144 -0.30 -7.51 14.77
C TRP A 144 -1.41 -7.67 15.82
N VAL A 145 -2.67 -7.56 15.41
CA VAL A 145 -3.81 -7.69 16.32
C VAL A 145 -4.07 -9.17 16.63
N LEU A 146 -3.71 -9.61 17.83
CA LEU A 146 -3.88 -10.99 18.29
C LEU A 146 -5.29 -11.30 18.81
N THR A 147 -6.19 -10.31 18.84
CA THR A 147 -7.59 -10.53 19.24
C THR A 147 -8.38 -11.13 18.09
N GLU A 148 -8.85 -12.35 18.29
CA GLU A 148 -9.56 -13.14 17.28
C GLU A 148 -10.99 -12.64 17.00
N GLY A 149 -11.47 -12.98 15.81
CA GLY A 149 -12.82 -12.66 15.35
C GLY A 149 -13.13 -11.16 15.36
N TRP A 150 -14.42 -10.85 15.29
CA TRP A 150 -14.93 -9.48 15.10
C TRP A 150 -14.48 -8.46 16.15
N HIS A 151 -14.02 -8.90 17.33
CA HIS A 151 -13.51 -8.03 18.38
C HIS A 151 -12.14 -7.41 18.05
N GLY A 152 -11.33 -8.05 17.20
CA GLY A 152 -10.07 -7.47 16.73
C GLY A 152 -10.26 -6.35 15.71
N LEU A 153 -11.38 -6.35 14.99
CA LEU A 153 -11.60 -5.45 13.86
C LEU A 153 -11.53 -3.95 14.22
N PRO A 154 -12.13 -3.45 15.32
CA PRO A 154 -11.98 -2.06 15.74
C PRO A 154 -10.51 -1.65 15.98
N ILE A 155 -9.67 -2.57 16.45
CA ILE A 155 -8.25 -2.34 16.74
C ILE A 155 -7.47 -2.23 15.43
N VAL A 156 -7.76 -3.11 14.47
CA VAL A 156 -7.22 -3.05 13.10
C VAL A 156 -7.57 -1.71 12.45
N ILE A 157 -8.82 -1.24 12.59
CA ILE A 157 -9.26 0.06 12.08
C ILE A 157 -8.51 1.22 12.75
N ALA A 158 -8.30 1.17 14.07
CA ALA A 158 -7.54 2.18 14.79
C ALA A 158 -6.07 2.24 14.31
N ALA A 159 -5.39 1.08 14.22
CA ALA A 159 -4.03 0.98 13.70
C ALA A 159 -3.94 1.45 12.24
N PHE A 160 -4.95 1.13 11.42
CA PHE A 160 -5.07 1.64 10.05
C PHE A 160 -5.08 3.17 10.00
N PHE A 161 -5.88 3.84 10.83
CA PHE A 161 -5.92 5.31 10.84
C PHE A 161 -4.58 5.91 11.26
N ILE A 162 -3.95 5.37 12.30
CA ILE A 162 -2.61 5.79 12.75
C ILE A 162 -1.59 5.63 11.61
N GLY A 163 -1.53 4.45 11.00
CA GLY A 163 -0.62 4.16 9.89
C GLY A 163 -0.84 5.08 8.68
N ASN A 164 -2.10 5.39 8.34
CA ASN A 164 -2.42 6.30 7.24
C ASN A 164 -2.00 7.74 7.55
N ILE A 165 -2.13 8.20 8.80
CA ILE A 165 -1.63 9.51 9.22
C ILE A 165 -0.11 9.57 9.07
N ILE A 166 0.61 8.54 9.53
CA ILE A 166 2.07 8.45 9.36
C ILE A 166 2.44 8.49 7.88
N MET A 167 1.77 7.69 7.04
CA MET A 167 2.03 7.67 5.59
C MET A 167 1.70 8.99 4.91
N LEU A 168 0.67 9.72 5.38
CA LEU A 168 0.39 11.05 4.87
C LEU A 168 1.58 12.01 5.12
N LEU A 169 2.22 11.92 6.30
CA LEU A 169 3.43 12.69 6.60
C LEU A 169 4.59 12.32 5.67
N VAL A 170 4.73 11.03 5.32
CA VAL A 170 5.73 10.56 4.33
C VAL A 170 5.47 11.18 2.96
N SER A 171 4.23 11.17 2.49
CA SER A 171 3.83 11.78 1.23
C SER A 171 4.12 13.29 1.22
N GLN A 172 3.81 14.01 2.30
CA GLN A 172 4.12 15.44 2.44
C GLN A 172 5.64 15.71 2.48
N TYR A 173 6.40 14.89 3.19
CA TYR A 173 7.86 14.95 3.20
C TYR A 173 8.41 14.83 1.78
N ARG A 174 7.88 13.91 0.96
CA ARG A 174 8.30 13.72 -0.43
C ARG A 174 7.97 14.90 -1.33
N VAL A 175 6.78 15.49 -1.20
CA VAL A 175 6.40 16.72 -1.89
C VAL A 175 7.37 17.85 -1.55
N GLN A 176 7.67 18.03 -0.25
CA GLN A 176 8.56 19.09 0.23
C GLN A 176 10.02 18.86 -0.18
N LEU A 177 10.49 17.62 -0.16
CA LEU A 177 11.83 17.25 -0.62
C LEU A 177 11.98 17.53 -2.11
N PHE A 178 11.00 17.14 -2.93
CA PHE A 178 11.00 17.43 -4.37
C PHE A 178 11.13 18.93 -4.63
N LYS A 179 10.33 19.75 -3.94
CA LYS A 179 10.40 21.22 -4.08
C LYS A 179 11.78 21.78 -3.72
N ARG A 180 12.47 21.21 -2.73
CA ARG A 180 13.81 21.66 -2.30
C ARG A 180 14.92 21.23 -3.24
N THR A 181 14.80 20.06 -3.88
CA THR A 181 15.86 19.52 -4.74
C THR A 181 15.65 19.83 -6.22
N ASN A 182 14.46 20.28 -6.62
CA ASN A 182 14.16 20.67 -7.99
C ASN A 182 14.64 22.10 -8.29
N LYS A 183 15.55 22.25 -9.25
CA LYS A 183 16.15 23.54 -9.62
C LYS A 183 15.23 24.44 -10.45
N ASN A 184 14.23 23.88 -11.11
CA ASN A 184 13.33 24.62 -12.00
C ASN A 184 12.19 25.36 -11.27
N GLY A 185 12.05 25.17 -9.94
CA GLY A 185 10.99 25.79 -9.14
C GLY A 185 9.63 25.09 -9.20
N ASP A 186 9.45 24.11 -10.10
CA ASP A 186 8.21 23.34 -10.22
C ASP A 186 7.98 22.39 -9.03
N CYS A 187 6.71 22.14 -8.74
CA CYS A 187 6.29 21.22 -7.68
C CYS A 187 6.09 19.79 -8.21
N LEU A 188 6.15 18.80 -7.30
CA LEU A 188 5.97 17.38 -7.63
C LEU A 188 4.70 17.16 -8.47
N GLN A 189 3.60 17.81 -8.10
CA GLN A 189 2.31 17.68 -8.75
C GLN A 189 2.31 18.19 -10.20
N GLN A 190 3.19 19.12 -10.55
CA GLN A 190 3.36 19.54 -11.95
C GLN A 190 4.05 18.44 -12.76
N ALA A 191 5.10 17.82 -12.22
CA ALA A 191 5.76 16.69 -12.88
C ALA A 191 4.82 15.48 -13.09
N ILE A 192 3.82 15.31 -12.22
CA ILE A 192 2.75 14.33 -12.40
C ILE A 192 1.89 14.69 -13.62
N LYS A 193 1.40 15.94 -13.71
CA LYS A 193 0.62 16.43 -14.86
C LYS A 193 1.40 16.35 -16.18
N ASP A 194 2.71 16.56 -16.12
CA ASP A 194 3.61 16.44 -17.28
C ASP A 194 3.96 14.98 -17.65
N ASN A 195 3.26 14.01 -17.04
CA ASN A 195 3.40 12.56 -17.23
C ASN A 195 4.87 12.10 -17.15
N ASN A 196 5.63 12.63 -16.19
CA ASN A 196 7.02 12.22 -15.97
C ASN A 196 7.05 10.85 -15.27
N LEU A 197 7.22 9.78 -16.05
CA LEU A 197 7.18 8.40 -15.56
C LEU A 197 8.23 8.13 -14.47
N ALA A 198 9.43 8.69 -14.61
CA ALA A 198 10.52 8.50 -13.64
C ALA A 198 10.14 9.02 -12.25
N VAL A 199 9.41 10.15 -12.18
CA VAL A 199 8.90 10.68 -10.92
C VAL A 199 7.88 9.73 -10.29
N GLY A 200 6.98 9.17 -11.10
CA GLY A 200 5.99 8.18 -10.65
C GLY A 200 6.64 6.93 -10.06
N VAL A 201 7.59 6.32 -10.79
CA VAL A 201 8.32 5.11 -10.34
C VAL A 201 9.01 5.35 -9.01
N ARG A 202 9.76 6.45 -8.91
CA ARG A 202 10.52 6.78 -7.70
C ARG A 202 9.62 7.10 -6.51
N TYR A 203 8.49 7.77 -6.74
CA TYR A 203 7.54 8.11 -5.69
C TYR A 203 6.82 6.86 -5.17
N ALA A 204 6.27 6.04 -6.08
CA ALA A 204 5.58 4.80 -5.74
C ALA A 204 6.49 3.82 -4.97
N GLY A 205 7.71 3.58 -5.46
CA GLY A 205 8.65 2.69 -4.79
C GLY A 205 9.05 3.15 -3.38
N PHE A 206 9.19 4.46 -3.19
CA PHE A 206 9.49 5.02 -1.86
C PHE A 206 8.34 4.80 -0.88
N LEU A 207 7.09 5.00 -1.30
CA LEU A 207 5.92 4.75 -0.47
C LEU A 207 5.74 3.28 -0.13
N ILE A 208 5.92 2.38 -1.11
CA ILE A 208 5.83 0.94 -0.90
C ILE A 208 6.92 0.52 0.11
N GLY A 209 8.16 0.96 -0.09
CA GLY A 209 9.25 0.72 0.85
C GLY A 209 8.97 1.25 2.26
N SER A 210 8.38 2.44 2.37
CA SER A 210 7.98 3.02 3.66
C SER A 210 6.89 2.19 4.36
N GLY A 211 5.88 1.72 3.62
CA GLY A 211 4.83 0.84 4.15
C GLY A 211 5.38 -0.50 4.64
N LEU A 212 6.29 -1.11 3.87
CA LEU A 212 6.99 -2.32 4.30
C LEU A 212 7.82 -2.06 5.55
N ALA A 213 8.56 -0.96 5.61
CA ALA A 213 9.32 -0.59 6.80
C ALA A 213 8.42 -0.42 8.04
N ILE A 214 7.25 0.19 7.91
CA ILE A 214 6.27 0.30 9.01
C ILE A 214 5.82 -1.09 9.50
N THR A 215 5.80 -2.11 8.63
CA THR A 215 5.50 -3.49 9.04
C THR A 215 6.47 -4.00 10.12
N ALA A 216 7.72 -3.49 10.21
CA ALA A 216 8.62 -3.81 11.33
C ALA A 216 8.03 -3.48 12.71
N ALA A 217 7.06 -2.56 12.79
CA ALA A 217 6.38 -2.25 14.05
C ALA A 217 5.64 -3.46 14.64
N THR A 218 5.24 -4.45 13.82
CA THR A 218 4.48 -5.62 14.30
C THR A 218 5.31 -6.51 15.21
N GLY A 219 6.62 -6.64 15.00
CA GLY A 219 7.51 -7.43 15.87
C GLY A 219 8.16 -6.61 16.98
N ILE A 220 8.21 -5.27 16.85
CA ILE A 220 8.77 -4.38 17.88
C ILE A 220 7.74 -4.04 18.96
N ALA A 221 6.48 -3.79 18.58
CA ALA A 221 5.48 -3.25 19.49
C ALA A 221 4.70 -4.36 20.21
N PRO A 222 4.75 -4.43 21.56
CA PRO A 222 4.00 -5.42 22.30
C PRO A 222 2.49 -5.21 22.12
N TYR A 223 1.77 -6.32 21.98
CA TYR A 223 0.31 -6.35 21.94
C TYR A 223 -0.22 -6.90 23.27
N ASN A 224 -1.09 -6.13 23.94
CA ASN A 224 -1.82 -6.57 25.13
C ASN A 224 -3.31 -6.25 24.98
N ALA A 225 -4.12 -7.30 24.88
CA ALA A 225 -5.58 -7.20 24.73
C ALA A 225 -6.28 -6.50 25.90
N GLU A 226 -5.71 -6.55 27.11
CA GLU A 226 -6.25 -5.89 28.30
C GLU A 226 -5.95 -4.39 28.34
N ASN A 227 -4.97 -3.92 27.55
CA ASN A 227 -4.58 -2.52 27.49
C ASN A 227 -4.31 -2.08 26.03
N ILE A 228 -5.39 -2.06 25.24
CA ILE A 228 -5.35 -1.69 23.81
C ILE A 228 -4.81 -0.27 23.60
N ASN A 229 -5.18 0.69 24.45
CA ASN A 229 -4.70 2.07 24.33
C ASN A 229 -3.17 2.14 24.40
N MET A 230 -2.56 1.44 25.36
CA MET A 230 -1.10 1.41 25.49
C MET A 230 -0.45 0.65 24.33
N SER A 231 -1.07 -0.45 23.89
CA SER A 231 -0.60 -1.23 22.73
C SER A 231 -0.56 -0.39 21.45
N LEU A 232 -1.61 0.40 21.18
CA LEU A 232 -1.66 1.30 20.04
C LEU A 232 -0.60 2.41 20.12
N ILE A 233 -0.32 2.93 21.32
CA ILE A 233 0.76 3.92 21.53
C ILE A 233 2.12 3.30 21.22
N TYR A 234 2.39 2.09 21.71
CA TYR A 234 3.64 1.39 21.40
C TYR A 234 3.79 1.09 19.91
N TRP A 235 2.70 0.65 19.26
CA TRP A 235 2.71 0.41 17.83
C TRP A 235 2.95 1.68 17.03
N ALA A 236 2.29 2.79 17.38
CA ALA A 236 2.52 4.08 16.74
C ALA A 236 3.98 4.55 16.90
N ALA A 237 4.54 4.42 18.10
CA ALA A 237 5.94 4.77 18.37
C ALA A 237 6.91 3.90 17.57
N ALA A 238 6.68 2.58 17.52
CA ALA A 238 7.48 1.65 16.74
C ALA A 238 7.37 1.93 15.22
N ALA A 239 6.18 2.26 14.72
CA ALA A 239 5.98 2.63 13.32
C ALA A 239 6.75 3.90 12.94
N VAL A 240 6.73 4.93 13.79
CA VAL A 240 7.52 6.15 13.59
C VAL A 240 9.02 5.85 13.64
N PHE A 241 9.47 5.06 14.62
CA PHE A 241 10.87 4.64 14.72
C PHE A 241 11.34 3.90 13.46
N SER A 242 10.57 2.90 13.02
CA SER A 242 10.85 2.13 11.81
C SER A 242 10.88 3.01 10.56
N LEU A 243 9.99 4.00 10.45
CA LEU A 243 10.00 4.94 9.35
C LEU A 243 11.28 5.82 9.35
N VAL A 244 11.69 6.34 10.51
CA VAL A 244 12.92 7.14 10.62
C VAL A 244 14.14 6.30 10.24
N MET A 245 14.22 5.07 10.74
CA MET A 245 15.30 4.15 10.39
C MET A 245 15.32 3.83 8.88
N PHE A 246 14.14 3.59 8.29
CA PHE A 246 14.00 3.40 6.84
C PHE A 246 14.52 4.58 6.04
N ILE A 247 14.17 5.82 6.41
CA ILE A 247 14.63 7.03 5.71
C ILE A 247 16.16 7.12 5.79
N ILE A 248 16.75 6.89 6.96
CA ILE A 248 18.20 6.94 7.15
C ILE A 248 18.90 5.88 6.29
N LEU A 249 18.46 4.62 6.38
CA LEU A 249 19.02 3.52 5.60
C LEU A 249 18.88 3.77 4.10
N HIS A 250 17.70 4.21 3.66
CA HIS A 250 17.46 4.55 2.26
C HIS A 250 18.43 5.63 1.76
N LEU A 251 18.60 6.72 2.52
CA LEU A 251 19.49 7.82 2.13
C LEU A 251 20.96 7.37 2.05
N ILE A 252 21.41 6.52 2.98
CA ILE A 252 22.76 5.97 2.96
C ILE A 252 22.94 5.05 1.74
N THR A 253 22.08 4.05 1.59
CA THR A 253 22.19 3.03 0.54
C THR A 253 22.07 3.66 -0.84
N ILE A 254 21.11 4.56 -1.07
CA ILE A 254 20.95 5.16 -2.39
C ILE A 254 22.13 6.06 -2.78
N LYS A 255 22.75 6.73 -1.81
CA LYS A 255 23.94 7.56 -2.04
C LYS A 255 25.16 6.72 -2.42
N ILE A 256 25.25 5.49 -1.90
CA ILE A 256 26.32 4.53 -2.26
C ILE A 256 26.06 3.95 -3.65
N ILE A 257 24.85 3.43 -3.90
CA ILE A 257 24.50 2.76 -5.17
C ILE A 257 24.58 3.72 -6.36
N LEU A 258 24.06 4.94 -6.22
CA LEU A 258 24.06 5.97 -7.26
C LEU A 258 25.11 7.05 -6.98
N SER A 259 26.29 6.62 -6.53
CA SER A 259 27.39 7.53 -6.24
C SER A 259 27.79 8.32 -7.50
N GLY A 260 28.02 9.62 -7.33
CA GLY A 260 28.36 10.54 -8.43
C GLY A 260 27.18 10.96 -9.31
N THR A 261 25.97 10.44 -9.08
CA THR A 261 24.77 10.79 -9.85
C THR A 261 23.90 11.81 -9.11
N ASN A 262 23.48 12.87 -9.80
CA ASN A 262 22.45 13.76 -9.27
C ASN A 262 21.05 13.18 -9.52
N ILE A 263 20.60 12.31 -8.62
CA ILE A 263 19.33 11.57 -8.71
C ILE A 263 18.14 12.53 -8.98
N SER A 264 18.13 13.71 -8.37
CA SER A 264 17.02 14.65 -8.56
C SER A 264 17.01 15.25 -9.97
N ASP A 265 18.17 15.59 -10.54
CA ASP A 265 18.25 16.10 -11.91
C ASP A 265 17.88 15.01 -12.94
N GLU A 266 18.45 13.80 -12.77
CA GLU A 266 18.17 12.63 -13.61
C GLU A 266 16.66 12.32 -13.67
N VAL A 267 15.99 12.28 -12.53
CA VAL A 267 14.58 11.90 -12.46
C VAL A 267 13.66 13.06 -12.85
N ASN A 268 13.91 14.26 -12.35
CA ASN A 268 12.97 15.36 -12.50
C ASN A 268 13.09 16.03 -13.87
N ARG A 269 14.32 16.23 -14.37
CA ARG A 269 14.59 16.96 -15.62
C ARG A 269 14.83 16.02 -16.79
N GLN A 270 15.68 15.02 -16.62
CA GLN A 270 16.04 14.09 -17.70
C GLN A 270 15.02 12.95 -17.87
N LYS A 271 14.04 12.84 -16.96
CA LYS A 271 13.00 11.79 -16.96
C LYS A 271 13.59 10.37 -17.00
N ASN A 272 14.75 10.18 -16.37
CA ASN A 272 15.49 8.91 -16.40
C ASN A 272 14.80 7.84 -15.55
N VAL A 273 14.05 6.95 -16.22
CA VAL A 273 13.31 5.85 -15.59
C VAL A 273 14.24 4.80 -14.97
N GLY A 274 15.45 4.60 -15.52
CA GLY A 274 16.43 3.65 -14.97
C GLY A 274 16.91 4.06 -13.58
N VAL A 275 17.28 5.33 -13.42
CA VAL A 275 17.66 5.90 -12.11
C VAL A 275 16.49 5.85 -11.13
N ALA A 276 15.28 6.16 -11.60
CA ALA A 276 14.07 6.05 -10.78
C ALA A 276 13.79 4.62 -10.32
N ALA A 277 13.94 3.63 -11.20
CA ALA A 277 13.75 2.22 -10.89
C ALA A 277 14.76 1.73 -9.84
N ILE A 278 16.05 2.08 -9.98
CA ILE A 278 17.06 1.75 -8.96
C ILE A 278 16.69 2.37 -7.62
N SER A 279 16.25 3.64 -7.60
CA SER A 279 15.79 4.30 -6.37
C SER A 279 14.57 3.63 -5.76
N ALA A 280 13.60 3.23 -6.57
CA ALA A 280 12.39 2.54 -6.14
C ALA A 280 12.71 1.16 -5.56
N THR A 281 13.52 0.36 -6.26
CA THR A 281 13.95 -0.97 -5.81
C THR A 281 14.80 -0.89 -4.54
N THR A 282 15.64 0.13 -4.40
CA THR A 282 16.40 0.36 -3.16
C THR A 282 15.47 0.62 -1.98
N SER A 283 14.45 1.47 -2.15
CA SER A 283 13.41 1.67 -1.13
C SER A 283 12.67 0.37 -0.81
N PHE A 284 12.23 -0.37 -1.84
CA PHE A 284 11.55 -1.65 -1.65
C PHE A 284 12.41 -2.64 -0.87
N ALA A 285 13.67 -2.83 -1.26
CA ALA A 285 14.58 -3.80 -0.65
C ALA A 285 14.83 -3.49 0.83
N ILE A 286 15.06 -2.22 1.19
CA ILE A 286 15.29 -1.83 2.58
C ILE A 286 14.02 -2.02 3.40
N GLY A 287 12.88 -1.56 2.89
CA GLY A 287 11.59 -1.73 3.57
C GLY A 287 11.25 -3.19 3.80
N LEU A 288 11.43 -4.04 2.78
CA LEU A 288 11.22 -5.48 2.88
C LEU A 288 12.18 -6.12 3.89
N THR A 289 13.46 -5.77 3.84
CA THR A 289 14.48 -6.30 4.77
C THR A 289 14.12 -5.97 6.21
N MET A 290 13.70 -4.73 6.48
CA MET A 290 13.22 -4.33 7.80
C MET A 290 11.98 -5.12 8.21
N ALA A 291 10.98 -5.25 7.33
CA ALA A 291 9.79 -6.04 7.59
C ALA A 291 10.13 -7.48 7.98
N THR A 292 11.09 -8.11 7.28
CA THR A 292 11.48 -9.50 7.53
C THR A 292 12.38 -9.69 8.75
N LEU A 293 13.22 -8.72 9.09
CA LEU A 293 14.16 -8.83 10.22
C LEU A 293 13.53 -8.43 11.56
N LEU A 294 12.56 -7.53 11.53
CA LEU A 294 11.99 -6.89 12.72
C LEU A 294 10.49 -7.10 12.87
N GLY A 295 9.79 -7.51 11.80
CA GLY A 295 8.33 -7.68 11.80
C GLY A 295 7.84 -9.10 12.09
N ASN A 296 8.73 -10.00 12.55
CA ASN A 296 8.37 -11.35 12.98
C ASN A 296 8.00 -11.39 14.46
#